data_AF-A0A2V5TSN8-F1
#
_entry.id   AF-A0A2V5TSN8-F1
#
_cell.length_a   1.000
_cell.length_b   1.000
_cell.length_c   1.000
_cell.angle_alpha   90.00
_cell.angle_beta   90.00
_cell.angle_gamma   90.00
#
_symmetry.space_group_name_H-M   'P 1'
#
loop_
_entity.id
_entity.type
_entity.pdbx_description
1 polymer ?
#
loop_
_entity_poly.entity_id
_entity_poly.type
_entity_poly.pdbx_seq_one_letter_code
_entity_poly.pdbx_strand_id
1 'polypeptide(L)'
;MSNTAEGFERAHLQEKLQFYNVARSSTAEVRSLLYVIEDNYSRCAGKAVELREQAVQTGKLITGLIRSTERRRPGKAILQFLASLLSS
;
A
#
# COMPACT_ATOMS: atom_id res chain seq x y z
N MET A 1 0.43 -9.51 6.55
CA MET A 1 -0.12 -10.09 5.30
C MET A 1 -1.64 -10.31 5.35
N SER A 2 -2.26 -10.50 6.52
CA SER A 2 -3.70 -10.79 6.64
C SER A 2 -4.60 -9.80 5.89
N ASN A 3 -4.40 -8.49 6.06
CA ASN A 3 -5.18 -7.47 5.35
C ASN A 3 -5.04 -7.54 3.81
N THR A 4 -3.87 -7.90 3.28
CA THR A 4 -3.72 -8.07 1.82
C THR A 4 -4.51 -9.28 1.33
N ALA A 5 -4.47 -10.39 2.05
CA ALA A 5 -5.25 -11.59 1.72
C ALA A 5 -6.76 -11.32 1.85
N GLU A 6 -7.19 -10.68 2.93
CA GLU A 6 -8.60 -10.32 3.14
C GLU A 6 -9.11 -9.39 2.04
N GLY A 7 -8.32 -8.40 1.62
CA GLY A 7 -8.66 -7.55 0.48
C GLY A 7 -8.72 -8.31 -0.84
N PHE A 8 -7.90 -9.34 -1.03
CA PHE A 8 -7.94 -10.18 -2.23
C PHE A 8 -9.26 -10.96 -2.34
N GLU A 9 -9.78 -11.47 -1.22
CA GLU A 9 -11.02 -12.25 -1.15
C GLU A 9 -12.31 -11.40 -1.29
N ARG A 10 -12.27 -10.07 -1.11
CA ARG A 10 -13.50 -9.24 -1.22
C ARG A 10 -14.03 -9.16 -2.64
N ALA A 11 -15.35 -9.22 -2.79
CA ALA A 11 -16.01 -9.05 -4.09
C ALA A 11 -16.01 -7.60 -4.57
N HIS A 12 -16.32 -6.65 -3.68
CA HIS A 12 -16.48 -5.25 -4.06
C HIS A 12 -15.17 -4.48 -4.01
N LEU A 13 -14.94 -3.65 -5.03
CA LEU A 13 -13.69 -2.91 -5.20
C LEU A 13 -13.37 -1.97 -4.03
N GLN A 14 -14.39 -1.35 -3.44
CA GLN A 14 -14.20 -0.44 -2.31
C GLN A 14 -13.73 -1.17 -1.05
N GLU A 15 -14.27 -2.36 -0.78
CA GLU A 15 -13.82 -3.21 0.31
C GLU A 15 -12.38 -3.68 0.08
N LYS A 16 -12.04 -4.13 -1.15
CA LYS A 16 -10.65 -4.48 -1.51
C LYS A 16 -9.69 -3.34 -1.15
N LEU A 17 -10.04 -2.12 -1.56
CA LEU A 17 -9.22 -0.92 -1.32
C LEU A 17 -9.13 -0.57 0.17
N GLN A 18 -10.20 -0.75 0.94
CA GLN A 18 -10.15 -0.53 2.39
C GLN A 18 -9.10 -1.44 3.03
N PHE A 19 -9.14 -2.74 2.75
CA PHE A 19 -8.19 -3.71 3.28
C PHE A 19 -6.74 -3.42 2.83
N TYR A 20 -6.52 -3.07 1.56
CA TYR A 20 -5.19 -2.70 1.09
C TYR A 20 -4.67 -1.41 1.74
N ASN A 21 -5.53 -0.44 2.04
CA ASN A 21 -5.15 0.75 2.79
C ASN A 21 -4.73 0.42 4.23
N VAL A 22 -5.46 -0.49 4.91
CA VAL A 22 -5.05 -0.98 6.24
C VAL A 22 -3.70 -1.69 6.15
N ALA A 23 -3.49 -2.56 5.16
CA ALA A 23 -2.20 -3.22 4.95
C ALA A 23 -1.04 -2.23 4.75
N ARG A 24 -1.28 -1.14 4.02
CA ARG A 24 -0.30 -0.06 3.83
C ARG A 24 -0.02 0.68 5.14
N SER A 25 -1.04 0.98 5.95
CA SER A 25 -0.89 1.61 7.27
C SER A 25 -0.05 0.76 8.21
N SER A 26 -0.39 -0.53 8.34
CA SER A 26 0.36 -1.45 9.21
C SER A 26 1.83 -1.57 8.79
N THR A 27 2.12 -1.50 7.49
CA THR A 27 3.51 -1.49 7.00
C THR A 27 4.24 -0.20 7.38
N ALA A 28 3.55 0.95 7.37
CA ALA A 28 4.10 2.23 7.79
C ALA A 28 4.37 2.27 9.31
N GLU A 29 3.49 1.66 10.11
CA GLU A 29 3.65 1.51 11.55
C GLU A 29 4.89 0.67 11.88
N VAL A 30 5.05 -0.50 11.27
CA VAL A 30 6.26 -1.34 11.41
C VAL A 30 7.52 -0.53 11.05
N ARG A 31 7.47 0.23 9.96
CA ARG A 31 8.59 1.10 9.56
C ARG A 31 8.92 2.15 10.63
N SER A 32 7.93 2.79 11.25
CA SER A 32 8.16 3.76 12.33
C SER A 32 8.76 3.12 13.57
N LEU A 33 8.29 1.92 13.96
CA LEU A 33 8.83 1.18 15.10
C LEU A 33 10.28 0.77 14.87
N LEU A 34 10.67 0.45 13.63
CA LEU A 34 12.04 0.09 13.29
C LEU A 34 13.02 1.27 13.41
N TYR A 35 12.58 2.52 13.18
CA TYR A 35 13.42 3.68 13.51
C TYR A 35 13.65 3.77 15.02
N VAL A 36 12.59 3.61 15.83
CA VAL A 36 12.72 3.61 17.29
C VAL A 36 13.67 2.52 17.76
N ILE A 37 13.61 1.32 17.17
CA ILE A 37 14.51 0.21 17.52
C ILE A 37 15.96 0.53 17.16
N GLU A 38 16.20 1.10 15.98
CA GLU A 38 17.55 1.50 15.55
C GLU A 38 18.18 2.50 16.53
N ASP A 39 17.42 3.52 16.94
CA ASP A 39 17.92 4.61 17.77
C ASP A 39 18.19 4.17 19.23
N ASN A 40 17.39 3.24 19.76
CA ASN A 40 17.41 2.89 21.18
C ASN A 40 18.12 1.56 21.49
N TYR A 41 18.34 0.70 20.49
CA TYR A 41 18.91 -0.63 20.69
C TYR A 41 20.04 -0.90 19.70
N SER A 42 21.25 -0.42 20.05
CA SER A 42 22.45 -0.52 19.21
C SER A 42 22.77 -1.94 18.73
N ARG A 43 22.54 -2.96 19.56
CA ARG A 43 22.71 -4.38 19.18
C ARG A 43 21.75 -4.82 18.06
N CYS A 44 20.59 -4.20 17.94
CA CYS A 44 19.56 -4.52 16.96
C CYS A 44 19.56 -3.57 15.75
N ALA A 45 20.34 -2.48 15.79
CA ALA A 45 20.29 -1.41 14.79
C ALA A 45 20.49 -1.92 13.35
N GLY A 46 21.51 -2.74 13.11
CA GLY A 46 21.72 -3.32 11.77
C GLY A 46 20.53 -4.13 11.27
N LYS A 47 19.92 -4.94 12.16
CA LYS A 47 18.74 -5.72 11.80
C LYS A 47 17.50 -4.85 11.57
N ALA A 48 17.37 -3.77 12.34
CA ALA A 48 16.29 -2.81 12.19
C ALA A 48 16.35 -2.12 10.81
N VAL A 49 17.54 -1.76 10.34
CA VAL A 49 17.76 -1.22 8.99
C VAL A 49 17.31 -2.22 7.91
N GLU A 50 17.79 -3.46 7.96
CA GLU A 50 17.40 -4.51 7.00
C GLU A 50 15.88 -4.72 6.93
N LEU A 51 15.23 -4.86 8.09
CA LEU A 51 13.78 -5.03 8.17
C LEU A 51 13.04 -3.79 7.68
N ARG A 52 13.61 -2.60 7.90
CA ARG A 52 13.00 -1.34 7.46
C ARG A 52 13.00 -1.23 5.95
N GLU A 53 14.08 -1.64 5.29
CA GLU A 53 14.13 -1.72 3.84
C GLU A 53 13.07 -2.67 3.30
N GLN A 54 12.89 -3.85 3.91
CA GLN A 54 11.83 -4.79 3.53
C GLN A 54 10.43 -4.18 3.73
N ALA A 55 10.19 -3.46 4.82
CA ALA A 55 8.93 -2.74 5.04
C ALA A 55 8.70 -1.66 3.97
N VAL A 56 9.74 -0.90 3.58
CA VAL A 56 9.66 0.08 2.50
C VAL A 56 9.28 -0.58 1.17
N GLN A 57 9.93 -1.69 0.80
CA GLN A 57 9.61 -2.40 -0.44
C GLN A 57 8.19 -2.97 -0.41
N THR A 58 7.77 -3.55 0.71
CA THR A 58 6.40 -4.04 0.91
C THR A 58 5.38 -2.92 0.73
N GLY A 59 5.63 -1.74 1.31
CA GLY A 59 4.77 -0.57 1.17
C GLY A 59 4.65 -0.07 -0.27
N LYS A 60 5.73 -0.13 -1.05
CA LYS A 60 5.71 0.21 -2.49
C LYS A 60 4.85 -0.78 -3.28
N LEU A 61 4.99 -2.08 -3.02
CA LEU A 61 4.18 -3.12 -3.68
C LEU A 61 2.70 -2.96 -3.37
N ILE A 62 2.33 -2.74 -2.10
CA ILE A 62 0.95 -2.48 -1.69
C ILE A 62 0.42 -1.20 -2.37
N THR A 63 1.24 -0.16 -2.47
CA THR A 63 0.85 1.07 -3.17
C THR A 63 0.59 0.82 -4.65
N GLY A 64 1.43 0.01 -5.31
CA GLY A 64 1.20 -0.44 -6.68
C GLY A 64 -0.10 -1.22 -6.84
N LEU A 65 -0.40 -2.12 -5.90
CA LEU A 65 -1.65 -2.88 -5.84
C LEU A 65 -2.88 -1.99 -5.65
N ILE A 66 -2.83 -1.00 -4.76
CA ILE A 66 -3.91 -0.01 -4.58
C ILE A 66 -4.15 0.73 -5.89
N ARG A 67 -3.10 1.29 -6.50
CA ARG A 67 -3.21 2.03 -7.77
C ARG A 67 -3.77 1.17 -8.90
N SER A 68 -3.33 -0.08 -9.02
CA SER A 68 -3.83 -0.99 -10.05
C SER A 68 -5.29 -1.38 -9.82
N THR A 69 -5.71 -1.50 -8.56
CA THR A 69 -7.08 -1.80 -8.15
C THR A 69 -8.00 -0.60 -8.42
N GLU A 70 -7.58 0.62 -8.09
CA GLU A 70 -8.36 1.84 -8.36
C GLU A 70 -8.63 2.08 -9.84
N ARG A 71 -7.70 1.69 -10.72
CA ARG A 71 -7.88 1.77 -12.18
C ARG A 71 -9.01 0.88 -12.70
N ARG A 72 -9.42 -0.14 -11.94
CA ARG A 72 -10.53 -1.05 -12.30
C ARG A 72 -11.91 -0.47 -11.97
N ARG A 73 -12.01 0.76 -11.42
CA ARG A 73 -13.30 1.41 -11.14
C ARG A 73 -14.08 1.62 -12.45
N PRO A 74 -15.27 1.02 -12.61
CA PRO A 74 -16.13 1.32 -13.75
C PRO A 74 -16.48 2.82 -13.74
N GLY A 75 -16.47 3.44 -14.93
CA GLY A 75 -16.72 4.88 -15.11
C GLY A 75 -15.47 5.76 -15.20
N LYS A 76 -14.31 5.33 -14.66
CA LYS A 76 -13.07 6.12 -14.73
C LYS A 76 -12.51 6.20 -16.16
N ALA A 77 -12.64 5.11 -16.92
CA ALA A 77 -12.23 5.06 -18.33
C ALA A 77 -13.11 5.94 -19.23
N ILE A 78 -14.43 5.92 -19.02
CA ILE A 78 -15.37 6.77 -19.76
C ILE A 78 -15.11 8.25 -19.45
N LEU A 79 -14.91 8.60 -18.18
CA LEU A 79 -14.64 9.98 -17.79
C LEU A 79 -13.29 10.49 -18.33
N GLN A 80 -12.26 9.64 -18.37
CA GLN A 80 -10.97 9.99 -19.00
C GLN A 80 -11.09 10.20 -20.51
N PHE A 81 -11.86 9.34 -21.18
CA PHE A 81 -12.13 9.47 -22.61
C PHE A 81 -12.89 10.77 -22.92
N LEU A 82 -13.95 11.08 -22.16
CA LEU A 82 -14.68 12.33 -22.30
C LEU A 82 -13.82 13.57 -22.00
N ALA A 83 -12.95 13.50 -20.99
CA ALA A 83 -12.03 14.59 -20.66
C ALA A 83 -11.03 14.88 -21.79
N SER A 84 -10.52 13.85 -22.49
CA SER A 84 -9.62 14.04 -23.64
C SER A 84 -10.29 14.69 -24.85
N LEU A 85 -11.59 14.48 -25.02
CA LEU A 85 -12.38 15.10 -26.10
C LEU A 85 -12.67 16.58 -25.85
N LEU A 86 -12.77 17.01 -24.58
CA LEU A 86 -13.03 18.41 -24.21
C LEU A 86 -11.77 19.28 -24.15
N SER A 87 -10.59 18.67 -24.24
CA SER A 87 -9.29 19.34 -24.21
C SER A 87 -8.59 19.38 -25.58
N SER A 88 -9.32 18.98 -26.64
CA SER A 88 -8.96 19.12 -28.06
C SER A 88 -9.78 20.24 -28.70
#